data_AF-A0A643CD62-F1
#
_entry.id   AF-A0A643CD62-F1
#
_cell.length_a   1.000
_cell.length_b   1.000
_cell.length_c   1.000
_cell.angle_alpha   90.00
_cell.angle_beta   90.00
_cell.angle_gamma   90.00
#
_symmetry.space_group_name_H-M   'P 1'
#
loop_
_entity.id
_entity.type
_entity.pdbx_description
1 polymer ?
#
loop_
_entity_poly.entity_id
_entity_poly.type
_entity_poly.pdbx_seq_one_letter_code
_entity_poly.pdbx_strand_id
1 'polypeptide(L)'
;QNGNSNFYKPVVESFEEAPLHVMVFTYLGYGIGTLFGYLRDFLRNWGIEKCNAAIEREEQKDFVPLYQSFENFYTRNLYMRIRDNWNRPICSAPGALFDVMERVSDDYNWTFRFTGRIIKDVINMGSYNFLGLAAKYDESMKTVKDALETYGLGVGSTRHEM
;
A
#
# COMPACT_ATOMS: atom_id res chain seq x y z
N GLN A 1 -21.50 27.91 -39.42
CA GLN A 1 -21.19 26.48 -39.22
C GLN A 1 -21.38 26.22 -37.73
N ASN A 2 -22.56 25.78 -37.36
CA ASN A 2 -22.98 25.64 -35.96
C ASN A 2 -22.40 24.34 -35.40
N GLY A 3 -21.48 24.48 -34.45
CA GLY A 3 -20.96 23.37 -33.67
C GLY A 3 -22.02 22.86 -32.70
N ASN A 4 -22.64 21.73 -33.03
CA ASN A 4 -23.37 20.90 -32.08
C ASN A 4 -22.48 19.70 -31.74
N SER A 5 -21.72 19.79 -30.65
CA SER A 5 -21.00 18.67 -30.05
C SER A 5 -21.97 17.77 -29.28
N ASN A 6 -22.88 17.11 -30.00
CA ASN A 6 -23.90 16.22 -29.43
C ASN A 6 -23.36 14.81 -29.14
N PHE A 7 -22.24 14.66 -28.42
CA PHE A 7 -21.82 13.34 -27.92
C PHE A 7 -20.99 13.45 -26.64
N TYR A 8 -21.61 13.97 -25.58
CA TYR A 8 -21.24 13.58 -24.21
C TYR A 8 -22.48 12.97 -23.56
N LYS A 9 -22.68 11.66 -23.76
CA LYS A 9 -23.55 10.91 -22.85
C LYS A 9 -22.82 10.88 -21.51
N PRO A 10 -23.43 11.30 -20.40
CA PRO A 10 -22.86 11.05 -19.08
C PRO A 10 -22.64 9.55 -18.97
N VAL A 11 -21.44 9.13 -18.56
CA VAL A 11 -21.22 7.75 -18.14
C VAL A 11 -22.13 7.57 -16.92
N VAL A 12 -23.24 6.86 -17.10
CA VAL A 12 -24.12 6.49 -15.99
C VAL A 12 -23.41 5.33 -15.30
N GLU A 13 -22.59 5.65 -14.31
CA GLU A 13 -22.05 4.66 -13.39
C GLU A 13 -23.23 4.01 -12.65
N SER A 14 -23.34 2.69 -12.75
CA SER A 14 -24.44 1.88 -12.21
C SER A 14 -24.06 1.18 -10.91
N PHE A 15 -23.07 1.70 -10.19
CA PHE A 15 -22.68 1.11 -8.91
C PHE A 15 -23.82 1.24 -7.90
N GLU A 16 -24.11 0.14 -7.21
CA GLU A 16 -25.05 0.18 -6.09
C GLU A 16 -24.51 1.11 -5.02
N GLU A 17 -25.36 2.04 -4.55
CA GLU A 17 -24.99 2.90 -3.43
C GLU A 17 -24.71 2.03 -2.19
N ALA A 18 -23.63 2.37 -1.48
CA ALA A 18 -23.27 1.64 -0.28
C ALA A 18 -24.44 1.67 0.72
N PRO A 19 -24.92 0.50 1.21
CA PRO A 19 -26.01 0.47 2.17
C PRO A 19 -25.69 1.34 3.40
N LEU A 20 -26.69 2.07 3.91
CA LEU A 20 -26.48 3.03 5.00
C LEU A 20 -25.77 2.43 6.22
N HIS A 21 -26.09 1.18 6.57
CA HIS A 21 -25.45 0.50 7.70
C HIS A 21 -23.94 0.31 7.50
N VAL A 22 -23.48 0.06 6.26
CA VAL A 22 -22.07 -0.06 5.93
C VAL A 22 -21.36 1.26 6.18
N MET A 23 -21.95 2.38 5.75
CA MET A 23 -21.39 3.71 6.02
C MET A 23 -21.31 3.98 7.53
N VAL A 24 -22.39 3.72 8.27
CA VAL A 24 -22.42 3.95 9.73
C VAL A 24 -21.35 3.14 10.44
N PHE A 25 -21.24 1.83 10.17
CA PHE A 25 -20.22 0.99 10.79
C PHE A 25 -18.81 1.38 10.38
N THR A 26 -18.61 1.85 9.14
CA THR A 26 -17.31 2.34 8.66
C THR A 26 -16.87 3.58 9.45
N TYR A 27 -17.74 4.59 9.56
CA TYR A 27 -17.43 5.80 10.32
C TYR A 27 -17.28 5.54 11.82
N LEU A 28 -18.11 4.64 12.38
CA LEU A 28 -17.96 4.20 13.76
C LEU A 28 -16.60 3.52 13.98
N GLY A 29 -16.17 2.67 13.04
CA GLY A 29 -14.85 2.02 13.06
C GLY A 29 -13.70 3.04 13.06
N TYR A 30 -13.76 4.05 12.18
CA TYR A 30 -12.79 5.14 12.17
C TYR A 30 -12.78 5.94 13.47
N GLY A 31 -13.96 6.23 14.02
CA GLY A 31 -14.10 6.91 15.31
C GLY A 31 -13.47 6.13 16.46
N ILE A 32 -13.80 4.84 16.56
CA ILE A 32 -13.25 3.94 17.58
C ILE A 32 -11.72 3.84 17.44
N GLY A 33 -11.22 3.57 16.24
CA GLY A 33 -9.78 3.47 15.98
C GLY A 33 -9.02 4.74 16.35
N THR A 34 -9.59 5.90 16.03
CA THR A 34 -9.02 7.21 16.38
C THR A 34 -9.03 7.45 17.89
N LEU A 35 -10.15 7.15 18.56
CA LEU A 35 -10.27 7.30 20.02
C LEU A 35 -9.25 6.41 20.76
N PHE A 36 -9.11 5.15 20.37
CA PHE A 36 -8.09 4.26 20.94
C PHE A 36 -6.67 4.73 20.63
N GLY A 37 -6.42 5.27 19.44
CA GLY A 37 -5.12 5.87 19.13
C GLY A 37 -4.75 7.01 20.09
N TYR A 38 -5.69 7.92 20.36
CA TYR A 38 -5.43 9.03 21.29
C TYR A 38 -5.28 8.57 22.74
N LEU A 39 -6.06 7.57 23.16
CA LEU A 39 -5.90 6.95 24.47
C LEU A 39 -4.48 6.38 24.63
N ARG A 40 -3.93 5.74 23.60
CA ARG A 40 -2.56 5.21 23.64
C ARG A 40 -1.50 6.30 23.65
N ASP A 41 -1.67 7.35 22.85
CA ASP A 41 -0.78 8.52 22.90
C ASP A 41 -0.79 9.15 24.32
N PHE A 42 -1.95 9.22 24.96
CA PHE A 42 -2.07 9.64 26.36
C PHE A 42 -1.32 8.70 27.32
N LEU A 43 -1.50 7.39 27.21
CA LEU A 43 -0.80 6.41 28.04
C LEU A 43 0.73 6.45 27.85
N ARG A 44 1.21 6.72 26.63
CA ARG A 44 2.64 6.92 26.32
C ARG A 44 3.18 8.19 26.95
N ASN A 45 2.43 9.29 26.87
CA ASN A 45 2.80 10.55 27.52
C ASN A 45 2.88 10.42 29.04
N TRP A 46 2.07 9.54 29.63
CA TRP A 46 2.11 9.22 31.06
C TRP A 46 3.16 8.15 31.44
N GLY A 47 3.93 7.64 30.47
CA GLY A 47 4.96 6.63 30.69
C GLY A 47 4.46 5.21 30.97
N ILE A 48 3.17 4.94 30.79
CA ILE A 48 2.56 3.61 31.01
C ILE A 48 2.87 2.68 29.82
N GLU A 49 2.79 3.22 28.60
CA GLU A 49 3.09 2.47 27.38
C GLU A 49 4.44 2.90 26.79
N LYS A 50 5.25 1.92 26.36
CA LYS A 50 6.51 2.21 25.67
C LYS A 50 6.26 2.80 24.28
N CYS A 51 6.99 3.87 23.95
CA CYS A 51 7.00 4.43 22.60
C CYS A 51 8.18 3.87 21.81
N ASN A 52 7.92 2.97 20.87
CA ASN A 52 8.93 2.43 19.95
C ASN A 52 9.17 3.35 18.73
N ALA A 53 8.40 4.44 18.62
CA ALA A 53 8.56 5.40 17.54
C ALA A 53 9.89 6.14 17.68
N ALA A 54 10.53 6.46 16.56
CA ALA A 54 11.64 7.40 16.57
C ALA A 54 11.11 8.76 17.05
N ILE A 55 11.78 9.31 18.06
CA ILE A 55 11.49 10.64 18.60
C ILE A 55 12.56 11.58 18.06
N GLU A 56 12.14 12.76 17.63
CA GLU A 56 13.06 13.82 17.23
C GLU A 56 13.99 14.18 18.38
N ARG A 57 15.28 14.36 18.07
CA ARG A 57 16.26 14.80 19.06
C ARG A 57 15.94 16.22 19.49
N GLU A 58 16.31 16.59 20.72
CA GLU A 58 16.11 17.94 21.25
C GLU A 58 16.67 19.03 20.32
N GLU A 59 17.85 18.79 19.75
CA GLU A 59 18.53 19.68 18.79
C GLU A 59 17.75 19.89 17.48
N GLN A 60 16.80 19.00 17.17
CA GLN A 60 16.06 18.98 15.90
C GLN A 60 14.64 19.55 16.04
N LYS A 61 14.21 19.93 17.25
CA LYS A 61 12.84 20.41 17.50
C LYS A 61 12.55 21.77 16.86
N ASP A 62 13.58 22.56 16.56
CA ASP A 62 13.44 23.87 15.91
C ASP A 62 13.29 23.76 14.39
N PHE A 63 13.46 22.57 13.81
CA PHE A 63 13.25 22.34 12.39
C PHE A 63 11.77 22.24 12.07
N VAL A 64 11.41 22.57 10.83
CA VAL A 64 10.05 22.37 10.33
C VAL A 64 9.75 20.87 10.35
N PRO A 65 8.64 20.44 10.98
CA PRO A 65 8.26 19.03 11.00
C PRO A 65 8.10 18.46 9.59
N LEU A 66 8.69 17.30 9.34
CA LEU A 66 8.55 16.58 8.07
C LEU A 66 7.12 16.08 7.83
N TYR A 67 6.40 15.76 8.91
CA TYR A 67 5.07 15.16 8.87
C TYR A 67 4.08 15.99 9.68
N GLN A 68 2.83 15.99 9.24
CA GLN A 68 1.75 16.60 10.00
C GLN A 68 1.45 15.79 11.28
N SER A 69 0.84 16.45 12.27
CA SER A 69 0.49 15.81 13.55
C SER A 69 -0.39 14.57 13.37
N PHE A 70 -1.34 14.61 12.43
CA PHE A 70 -2.21 13.48 12.13
C PHE A 70 -1.49 12.35 11.41
N GLU A 71 -0.56 12.62 10.50
CA GLU A 71 0.23 11.58 9.82
C GLU A 71 1.10 10.80 10.80
N ASN A 72 1.73 11.50 11.74
CA ASN A 72 2.50 10.89 12.81
C ASN A 72 1.61 10.01 13.71
N PHE A 73 0.43 10.52 14.06
CA PHE A 73 -0.59 9.76 14.80
C PHE A 73 -1.03 8.50 14.05
N TYR A 74 -1.42 8.64 12.78
CA TYR A 74 -1.88 7.55 11.93
C TYR A 74 -0.79 6.49 11.79
N THR A 75 0.46 6.92 11.56
CA THR A 75 1.59 6.01 11.43
C THR A 75 1.74 5.17 12.68
N ARG A 76 1.91 5.77 13.86
CA ARG A 76 2.23 5.03 15.09
C ARG A 76 1.08 4.19 15.65
N ASN A 77 -0.17 4.60 15.43
CA ASN A 77 -1.34 3.97 16.07
C ASN A 77 -2.12 3.04 15.13
N LEU A 78 -2.19 3.35 13.84
CA LEU A 78 -2.98 2.59 12.86
C LEU A 78 -2.07 1.81 11.92
N TYR A 79 -1.24 2.51 11.13
CA TYR A 79 -0.42 1.89 10.09
C TYR A 79 0.51 0.82 10.67
N MET A 80 1.27 1.14 11.73
CA MET A 80 2.19 0.19 12.32
C MET A 80 1.49 -1.09 12.78
N ARG A 81 0.21 -1.03 13.18
CA ARG A 81 -0.54 -2.22 13.61
C ARG A 81 -0.98 -3.10 12.44
N ILE A 82 -1.39 -2.50 11.33
CA ILE A 82 -1.94 -3.24 10.20
C ILE A 82 -0.88 -3.64 9.17
N ARG A 83 0.30 -3.01 9.17
CA ARG A 83 1.31 -3.16 8.10
C ARG A 83 1.81 -4.58 7.90
N ASP A 84 1.63 -5.50 8.86
CA ASP A 84 2.03 -6.89 8.64
C ASP A 84 1.23 -7.58 7.53
N ASN A 85 0.01 -7.11 7.29
CA ASN A 85 -0.82 -7.57 6.17
C ASN A 85 -0.28 -7.11 4.81
N TRP A 86 0.58 -6.09 4.78
CA TRP A 86 1.04 -5.42 3.57
C TRP A 86 2.57 -5.54 3.47
N ASN A 87 3.17 -5.14 2.35
CA ASN A 87 4.65 -5.11 2.20
C ASN A 87 5.34 -6.44 2.58
N ARG A 88 4.67 -7.58 2.36
CA ARG A 88 5.27 -8.90 2.65
C ARG A 88 6.24 -9.23 1.50
N PRO A 89 7.50 -9.59 1.79
CA PRO A 89 8.45 -9.90 0.73
C PRO A 89 7.98 -11.11 -0.08
N ILE A 90 7.85 -10.92 -1.40
CA ILE A 90 7.50 -11.98 -2.35
C ILE A 90 8.81 -12.69 -2.76
N CYS A 91 8.77 -14.01 -2.81
CA CYS A 91 9.92 -14.88 -3.13
C CYS A 91 9.79 -15.60 -4.48
N SER A 92 8.72 -15.33 -5.25
CA SER A 92 8.48 -15.90 -6.58
C SER A 92 7.97 -14.84 -7.55
N ALA A 93 7.67 -15.23 -8.79
CA ALA A 93 6.90 -14.38 -9.70
C ALA A 93 5.50 -14.10 -9.08
N PRO A 94 4.98 -12.86 -9.17
CA PRO A 94 3.68 -12.48 -8.61
C PRO A 94 2.53 -12.94 -9.52
N GLY A 95 2.32 -14.26 -9.57
CA GLY A 95 1.23 -14.91 -10.31
C GLY A 95 -0.09 -14.95 -9.53
N ALA A 96 -1.03 -15.79 -9.97
CA ALA A 96 -2.26 -16.08 -9.23
C ALA A 96 -1.97 -16.69 -7.84
N LEU A 97 -0.90 -17.48 -7.76
CA LEU A 97 -0.26 -17.93 -6.53
C LEU A 97 1.17 -17.38 -6.49
N PHE A 98 1.65 -17.04 -5.31
CA PHE A 98 3.04 -16.66 -5.09
C PHE A 98 3.56 -17.10 -3.72
N ASP A 99 4.88 -17.17 -3.63
CA ASP A 99 5.60 -17.53 -2.42
C ASP A 99 5.91 -16.27 -1.61
N VAL A 100 5.77 -16.34 -0.29
CA VAL A 100 6.01 -15.22 0.63
C VAL A 100 7.01 -15.59 1.69
N MET A 101 7.95 -14.70 1.98
CA MET A 101 8.85 -14.86 3.11
C MET A 101 8.08 -14.74 4.42
N GLU A 102 8.16 -15.79 5.25
CA GLU A 102 7.62 -15.73 6.60
C GLU A 102 8.43 -14.74 7.43
N ARG A 103 7.70 -13.85 8.10
CA ARG A 103 8.25 -12.88 9.05
C ARG A 103 7.44 -12.92 10.32
N VAL A 104 8.11 -12.61 11.42
CA VAL A 104 7.52 -12.48 12.74
C VAL A 104 7.90 -11.13 13.34
N SER A 105 7.05 -10.60 14.19
CA SER A 105 7.33 -9.40 14.97
C SER A 105 7.03 -9.65 16.43
N ASP A 106 7.99 -9.30 17.27
CA ASP A 106 7.91 -9.40 18.73
C ASP A 106 7.55 -8.04 19.37
N ASP A 107 7.38 -7.00 18.55
CA ASP A 107 7.22 -5.61 18.96
C ASP A 107 6.04 -4.94 18.26
N TYR A 108 4.94 -5.65 18.05
CA TYR A 108 3.73 -5.11 17.40
C TYR A 108 3.98 -4.50 16.02
N ASN A 109 4.73 -5.23 15.21
CA ASN A 109 5.12 -4.89 13.86
C ASN A 109 6.00 -3.64 13.81
N TRP A 110 6.74 -3.24 14.86
CA TRP A 110 7.72 -2.15 14.75
C TRP A 110 8.95 -2.57 13.97
N THR A 111 9.40 -3.80 14.19
CA THR A 111 10.44 -4.48 13.44
C THR A 111 9.94 -5.86 12.99
N PHE A 112 10.63 -6.44 12.03
CA PHE A 112 10.35 -7.79 11.54
C PHE A 112 11.64 -8.59 11.48
N ARG A 113 11.57 -9.84 11.95
CA ARG A 113 12.60 -10.85 11.67
C ARG A 113 12.06 -11.84 10.66
N PHE A 114 12.87 -12.10 9.64
CA PHE A 114 12.62 -13.19 8.71
C PHE A 114 13.02 -14.51 9.34
N THR A 115 12.16 -15.51 9.23
CA THR A 115 12.42 -16.85 9.80
C THR A 115 13.27 -17.71 8.85
N GLY A 116 13.44 -17.28 7.60
CA GLY A 116 14.04 -18.06 6.52
C GLY A 116 13.08 -19.07 5.89
N ARG A 117 11.90 -19.28 6.48
CA ARG A 117 10.85 -20.12 5.91
C ARG A 117 10.12 -19.36 4.81
N ILE A 118 9.81 -20.07 3.73
CA ILE A 118 8.98 -19.58 2.64
C ILE A 118 7.61 -20.26 2.76
N ILE A 119 6.56 -19.44 2.82
CA ILE A 119 5.17 -19.90 2.72
C ILE A 119 4.85 -19.98 1.23
N LYS A 120 4.62 -21.20 0.75
CA LYS A 120 4.41 -21.46 -0.68
C LYS A 120 2.95 -21.31 -1.08
N ASP A 121 2.75 -21.03 -2.36
CA ASP A 121 1.45 -21.13 -3.03
C ASP A 121 0.34 -20.29 -2.35
N VAL A 122 0.68 -19.07 -1.92
CA VAL A 122 -0.26 -18.13 -1.31
C VAL A 122 -1.10 -17.46 -2.40
N ILE A 123 -2.41 -17.36 -2.16
CA ILE A 123 -3.34 -16.73 -3.10
C ILE A 123 -3.06 -15.24 -3.24
N ASN A 124 -2.90 -14.78 -4.48
CA ASN A 124 -2.75 -13.37 -4.80
C ASN A 124 -4.10 -12.65 -4.80
N MET A 125 -4.40 -12.01 -3.68
CA MET A 125 -5.60 -11.17 -3.53
C MET A 125 -5.35 -9.68 -3.82
N GLY A 126 -4.08 -9.27 -4.01
CA GLY A 126 -3.67 -7.87 -4.02
C GLY A 126 -3.44 -7.28 -5.40
N SER A 127 -3.01 -8.09 -6.37
CA SER A 127 -2.78 -7.64 -7.73
C SER A 127 -2.70 -8.83 -8.67
N TYR A 128 -3.82 -9.21 -9.29
CA TYR A 128 -3.76 -10.09 -10.44
C TYR A 128 -2.88 -9.42 -11.50
N ASN A 129 -1.95 -10.16 -12.09
CA ASN A 129 -1.08 -9.73 -13.18
C ASN A 129 -1.90 -9.50 -14.45
N PHE A 130 -2.73 -8.46 -14.46
CA PHE A 130 -3.72 -8.17 -15.49
C PHE A 130 -3.07 -7.96 -16.86
N LEU A 131 -1.89 -7.36 -16.87
CA LEU A 131 -1.11 -7.09 -18.09
C LEU A 131 -0.21 -8.26 -18.52
N GLY A 132 -0.14 -9.34 -17.73
CA GLY A 132 0.72 -10.50 -18.03
C GLY A 132 2.23 -10.26 -17.83
N LEU A 133 2.67 -9.03 -17.58
CA LEU A 133 4.10 -8.64 -17.56
C LEU A 133 4.92 -9.24 -16.42
N ALA A 134 4.28 -9.61 -15.31
CA ALA A 134 4.97 -10.15 -14.15
C ALA A 134 5.00 -11.70 -14.12
N ALA A 135 4.62 -12.34 -15.22
CA ALA A 135 4.64 -13.80 -15.34
C ALA A 135 6.07 -14.31 -15.55
N LYS A 136 6.27 -15.60 -15.24
CA LYS A 136 7.52 -16.29 -15.61
C LYS A 136 7.66 -16.25 -17.14
N TYR A 137 8.89 -16.06 -17.62
CA TYR A 137 9.18 -16.10 -19.06
C TYR A 137 8.56 -17.35 -19.70
N ASP A 138 7.83 -17.13 -20.78
CA ASP A 138 7.24 -18.17 -21.63
C ASP A 138 7.55 -17.89 -23.11
N GLU A 139 7.18 -18.83 -23.98
CA GLU A 139 7.44 -18.70 -25.41
C GLU A 139 6.68 -17.53 -26.07
N SER A 140 5.56 -17.08 -25.49
CA SER A 140 4.82 -15.93 -26.02
C SER A 140 5.60 -14.62 -25.87
N MET A 141 6.50 -14.54 -24.88
CA MET A 141 7.39 -13.40 -24.66
C MET A 141 8.62 -13.39 -25.59
N LYS A 142 8.90 -14.48 -26.29
CA LYS A 142 10.08 -14.59 -27.18
C LYS A 142 10.02 -13.58 -28.32
N THR A 143 8.87 -13.43 -28.97
CA THR A 143 8.69 -12.47 -30.06
C THR A 143 8.92 -11.02 -29.60
N VAL A 144 8.45 -10.68 -28.40
CA VAL A 144 8.67 -9.34 -27.81
C VAL A 144 10.15 -9.13 -27.51
N LYS A 145 10.83 -10.14 -26.94
CA LYS A 145 12.28 -10.11 -26.69
C LYS A 145 13.06 -9.89 -28.00
N ASP A 146 12.80 -10.69 -29.03
CA ASP A 146 13.52 -10.63 -30.30
C ASP A 146 13.29 -9.28 -31.00
N ALA A 147 12.08 -8.72 -30.92
CA ALA A 147 11.77 -7.39 -31.43
C ALA A 147 12.53 -6.29 -30.66
N LEU A 148 12.56 -6.37 -29.32
CA LEU A 148 13.32 -5.43 -28.48
C LEU A 148 14.82 -5.50 -28.73
N GLU A 149 15.37 -6.69 -28.92
CA GLU A 149 16.79 -6.88 -29.26
C GLU A 149 17.12 -6.35 -30.67
N THR A 150 16.19 -6.48 -31.61
CA THR A 150 16.38 -6.02 -33.00
C THR A 150 16.24 -4.50 -33.14
N TYR A 151 15.22 -3.90 -32.49
CA TYR A 151 14.83 -2.51 -32.73
C TYR A 151 15.13 -1.56 -31.56
N GLY A 152 15.50 -2.07 -30.39
CA GLY A 152 15.75 -1.30 -29.19
C GLY A 152 14.48 -0.77 -28.50
N LEU A 153 14.66 -0.12 -27.34
CA LEU A 153 13.58 0.55 -26.60
C LEU A 153 13.52 2.03 -27.00
N GLY A 154 12.37 2.48 -27.49
CA GLY A 154 12.10 3.90 -27.74
C GLY A 154 11.40 4.53 -26.54
N VAL A 155 11.95 5.61 -25.98
CA VAL A 155 11.23 6.39 -24.99
C VAL A 155 10.28 7.34 -25.72
N GLY A 156 8.98 7.02 -25.67
CA GLY A 156 7.92 7.85 -26.26
C GLY A 156 7.47 9.01 -25.39
N SER A 157 8.13 9.28 -24.25
CA SER A 157 7.74 10.37 -23.35
C SER A 157 8.72 11.53 -23.36
N THR A 158 8.19 12.73 -23.12
CA THR A 158 8.98 13.96 -23.10
C THR A 158 9.85 14.00 -21.84
N ARG A 159 10.94 14.78 -21.90
CA ARG A 159 11.83 15.02 -20.73
C ARG A 159 11.13 15.52 -19.46
N HIS A 160 9.89 15.99 -19.54
CA HIS A 160 9.12 16.46 -18.39
C HIS A 160 8.39 15.34 -17.62
N GLU A 161 8.30 14.13 -18.18
CA GLU A 161 7.61 12.98 -17.56
C GLU A 161 8.56 11.87 -17.09
N MET A 162 9.88 12.07 -17.21
CA MET A 162 10.89 11.26 -16.48
C MET A 162 11.27 11.97 -15.19
#